data_AF-A0A0R3N264-F1
#
_entry.id   AF-A0A0R3N264-F1
#
_cell.length_a   1.000
_cell.length_b   1.000
_cell.length_c   1.000
_cell.angle_alpha   90.00
_cell.angle_beta   90.00
_cell.angle_gamma   90.00
#
_symmetry.space_group_name_H-M   'P 1'
#
loop_
_entity.id
_entity.type
_entity.pdbx_description
1 polymer ?
#
loop_
_entity_poly.entity_id
_entity_poly.type
_entity_poly.pdbx_seq_one_letter_code
_entity_poly.pdbx_strand_id
1 'polypeptide(L)' 'MIERLGNVFYWTGCAIAALFGFFVLEGLIMHGELIPGAAVAAVFAWLVGRAFRYVLAGRF' A
#
# COMPACT_ATOMS: atom_id res chain seq x y z
N MET A 1 -4.61 3.80 22.80
CA MET A 1 -5.70 3.81 21.80
C MET A 1 -5.20 4.25 20.41
N ILE A 2 -4.38 5.31 20.34
CA ILE A 2 -3.77 5.84 19.11
C ILE A 2 -2.85 4.83 18.38
N GLU A 3 -2.09 3.99 19.09
CA GLU A 3 -1.33 2.88 18.48
C GLU A 3 -2.21 1.92 17.64
N ARG A 4 -3.43 1.61 18.10
CA ARG A 4 -4.35 0.74 17.36
C ARG A 4 -4.80 1.39 16.07
N LEU A 5 -5.03 2.71 16.09
CA LEU A 5 -5.43 3.47 14.93
C LEU A 5 -4.33 3.52 13.86
N GLY A 6 -3.07 3.73 14.27
CA GLY A 6 -1.91 3.63 13.37
C GLY A 6 -1.77 2.25 12.72
N ASN A 7 -2.05 1.19 13.48
CA ASN A 7 -2.03 -0.18 12.96
C ASN A 7 -3.17 -0.43 11.95
N VAL A 8 -4.37 0.11 12.20
CA VAL A 8 -5.50 0.02 11.25
C VAL A 8 -5.15 0.71 9.94
N PHE A 9 -4.68 1.96 9.97
CA PHE A 9 -4.28 2.69 8.75
C PHE A 9 -3.15 2.00 7.99
N TYR A 10 -2.21 1.38 8.70
CA TYR A 10 -1.17 0.56 8.08
C TYR A 10 -1.75 -0.61 7.29
N TRP A 11 -2.61 -1.41 7.92
CA TRP A 11 -3.23 -2.57 7.27
C TRP A 11 -4.12 -2.16 6.09
N THR A 12 -4.86 -1.06 6.21
CA THR A 12 -5.64 -0.49 5.10
C THR A 12 -4.73 -0.09 3.94
N GLY A 13 -3.63 0.61 4.21
CA GLY A 13 -2.64 0.98 3.19
C GLY A 13 -2.00 -0.24 2.51
N CYS A 14 -1.69 -1.29 3.28
CA CYS A 14 -1.21 -2.57 2.73
C CYS A 14 -2.25 -3.26 1.85
N ALA A 15 -3.53 -3.26 2.23
CA ALA A 15 -4.59 -3.85 1.42
C ALA A 15 -4.77 -3.12 0.09
N ILE A 16 -4.75 -1.78 0.10
CA ILE A 16 -4.81 -0.95 -1.10
C ILE A 16 -3.57 -1.21 -1.99
N ALA A 17 -2.37 -1.26 -1.39
CA ALA A 17 -1.15 -1.56 -2.11
C ALA A 17 -1.19 -2.95 -2.78
N ALA A 18 -1.71 -3.96 -2.08
CA ALA A 18 -1.88 -5.31 -2.62
C ALA A 18 -2.89 -5.34 -3.79
N LEU A 19 -3.99 -4.58 -3.70
CA LEU A 19 -4.97 -4.48 -4.79
C LEU A 19 -4.34 -3.88 -6.05
N PHE A 20 -3.63 -2.76 -5.94
CA PHE A 20 -2.93 -2.18 -7.10
C PHE A 20 -1.82 -3.09 -7.61
N GLY A 21 -1.08 -3.75 -6.72
CA GLY A 21 -0.06 -4.74 -7.08
C GLY A 21 -0.65 -5.93 -7.84
N PHE A 22 -1.84 -6.39 -7.47
CA PHE A 22 -2.57 -7.44 -8.20
C PHE A 22 -2.90 -7.02 -9.63
N PHE A 23 -3.42 -5.80 -9.84
CA PHE A 23 -3.68 -5.30 -11.19
C PHE A 23 -2.41 -5.13 -12.04
N VAL A 24 -1.30 -4.68 -11.44
CA VAL A 24 -0.02 -4.60 -12.14
C VAL A 24 0.47 -5.99 -12.53
N LEU A 25 0.35 -6.96 -11.63
CA LEU A 25 0.76 -8.34 -11.87
C LEU A 25 -0.10 -9.01 -12.94
N GLU A 26 -1.42 -8.80 -12.89
CA GLU A 26 -2.35 -9.32 -13.88
C GLU A 26 -2.09 -8.72 -15.27
N GLY A 27 -1.91 -7.40 -15.38
CA GLY A 27 -1.53 -6.75 -16.64
C GLY A 27 -0.20 -7.27 -17.18
N LEU A 28 0.78 -7.51 -16.32
CA LEU A 28 2.07 -8.06 -16.73
C LEU A 28 1.97 -9.51 -17.21
N ILE A 29 1.19 -10.36 -16.53
CA ILE A 29 1.06 -11.78 -16.87
C ILE A 29 0.19 -12.00 -18.10
N MET A 30 -0.95 -11.30 -18.18
CA MET A 30 -1.98 -11.54 -19.20
C MET A 30 -1.72 -10.74 -20.48
N HIS A 31 -1.15 -9.54 -20.34
CA HIS A 31 -0.97 -8.61 -21.46
C HIS A 31 0.50 -8.30 -21.75
N GLY A 32 1.44 -8.66 -20.86
CA GLY A 32 2.86 -8.31 -21.02
C GLY A 32 3.14 -6.82 -20.82
N GLU A 33 2.17 -6.06 -20.28
CA GLU A 33 2.25 -4.62 -20.14
C GLU A 33 2.39 -4.24 -18.67
N LEU A 34 3.38 -3.38 -18.38
CA LEU A 34 3.56 -2.84 -17.05
C LEU A 34 2.75 -1.54 -16.93
N ILE A 35 1.85 -1.48 -15.96
CA ILE A 35 0.99 -0.30 -15.71
C ILE A 35 1.70 0.59 -14.67
N PRO A 36 2.49 1.60 -15.08
CA PRO A 36 3.38 2.29 -14.15
C PRO A 36 2.59 3.12 -13.14
N GLY A 37 1.44 3.68 -13.56
CA GLY A 37 0.55 4.42 -12.68
C GLY A 37 0.01 3.58 -11.52
N ALA A 38 -0.37 2.32 -11.78
CA ALA A 38 -0.83 1.41 -10.74
C ALA A 38 0.32 0.97 -9.83
N ALA A 39 1.53 0.77 -10.37
CA ALA A 39 2.72 0.47 -9.56
C ALA A 39 3.07 1.61 -8.61
N VAL A 40 3.05 2.86 -9.10
CA VAL A 40 3.28 4.05 -8.25
C VAL A 40 2.19 4.19 -7.20
N ALA A 41 0.92 3.98 -7.56
CA ALA A 41 -0.19 4.01 -6.61
C ALA A 41 -0.05 2.95 -5.50
N ALA A 42 0.40 1.74 -5.85
CA ALA A 42 0.66 0.67 -4.88
C ALA A 42 1.74 1.07 -3.87
N VAL A 43 2.87 1.58 -4.35
CA VAL A 43 3.98 2.03 -3.51
C VAL A 43 3.56 3.21 -2.63
N PHE A 44 2.84 4.18 -3.20
CA PHE A 44 2.37 5.34 -2.45
C PHE A 44 1.39 4.95 -1.34
N ALA A 45 0.42 4.06 -1.63
CA ALA A 45 -0.52 3.56 -0.62
C ALA A 45 0.19 2.84 0.53
N TRP A 46 1.22 2.04 0.22
CA TRP A 46 2.04 1.38 1.24
C TRP A 46 2.85 2.38 2.07
N LEU A 47 3.50 3.37 1.43
CA LEU A 47 4.27 4.40 2.11
C LEU A 47 3.39 5.24 3.04
N VAL A 48 2.18 5.61 2.60
CA VAL A 48 1.21 6.35 3.40
C VAL A 48 0.76 5.53 4.61
N GLY A 49 0.38 4.25 4.42
CA GLY A 49 0.03 3.37 5.53
C GLY A 49 1.19 3.20 6.53
N ARG A 50 2.42 3.08 6.01
CA ARG A 50 3.64 2.99 6.82
C ARG A 50 3.92 4.30 7.58
N ALA A 51 3.74 5.45 6.96
CA ALA A 51 3.88 6.76 7.59
C ALA A 51 2.86 6.94 8.73
N PHE A 52 1.60 6.56 8.53
CA PHE A 52 0.59 6.58 9.61
C PHE A 52 0.95 5.65 10.76
N ARG A 53 1.52 4.47 10.48
CA ARG A 53 2.06 3.60 11.52
C ARG A 53 3.14 4.31 12.33
N TYR A 54 4.06 5.02 11.67
CA TYR A 54 5.13 5.75 12.34
C TYR A 54 4.60 6.92 13.18
N VAL A 55 3.76 7.77 12.60
CA VAL A 55 3.22 8.96 13.26
C VAL A 55 2.30 8.61 14.42
N LEU A 56 1.44 7.59 14.26
CA LEU A 56 0.41 7.25 15.25
C LEU A 56 0.82 6.13 16.20
N ALA A 57 1.74 5.24 15.83
CA ALA A 57 2.20 4.19 16.74
C ALA A 57 3.55 4.51 17.40
N GLY A 58 4.28 5.53 16.95
CA GLY A 58 5.54 5.96 17.57
C GLY A 58 6.67 4.92 17.51
N ARG A 59 6.56 3.91 16.64
CA ARG A 59 7.52 2.80 16.54
C ARG A 59 8.57 3.09 15.48
N PHE A 60 9.78 3.47 15.89
CA PHE A 60 10.97 3.49 15.05
C PHE A 60 11.40 2.06 14.68
#